data_AF-A0A6C0PCW2-F1
#
_entry.id   AF-A0A6C0PCW2-F1
#
_cell.length_a   1.000
_cell.length_b   1.000
_cell.length_c   1.000
_cell.angle_alpha   90.00
_cell.angle_beta   90.00
_cell.angle_gamma   90.00
#
_symmetry.space_group_name_H-M   'P 1'
#
loop_
_entity.id
_entity.type
_entity.pdbx_description
1 polymer ?
#
loop_
_entity_poly.entity_id
_entity_poly.type
_entity_poly.pdbx_seq_one_letter_code
_entity_poly.pdbx_strand_id
1 'polypeptide(L)'
;MDQYQFVDSKNKVSVSDRLRDYNFILADVWDFLEMAGFAFHGVIRDWSAVFFQGTYFVLHTFLNDKPHEECIEKNSNLRWDAIFERDSSAGELFSFLERAGFQLMIPVQAMIDAMIDDGDNWHYQSPKHKFQMYCFHSSCAMLVEVYMQNQIPPYGAHEAAIPYPVDRCQPTFEFVFESLDNGGKKGRTRVVEGETLDILDKLDEELLAVTRERIKKVYDDHSRIGLLVSGGKDSRTVAQLMLEHAIANPDPTKKIMIISSDTLVENPGITKGIHDMKEALAKALPWVEFHIVEPREDETLMVCIIGKGYQAPSVTFKYCVRRLKIEPARDFLEAVFLTEGVDDTCLVMGSRDNESGNRRRSLEKYFGDEFYGHHPVGNTRTCSPIREWTSQEIVTYLAFNRAPWSKYGARNTELLQFYGSAAGSECPLGAAVVNDNEAMMQCGKSARTGCYACTISNDRSMGNLVSAYPEYEKYYRFRGILKGIGQDIRYGGTVGLQRVGRSKIGRGIGDLTIDSRTLILEAMHRLGIEWRESEILTAYQMVLHREEVEGFPLTDRFREAIYALLGVTGGFRGVLCNPIFDPFGTGVDQFTKADADAIARIMAEDKERETAVV
;
A
#
# COMPACT_ATOMS: atom_id res chain seq x y z
N MET A 1 -21.03 19.62 5.73
CA MET A 1 -20.26 18.37 5.69
C MET A 1 -21.10 17.41 4.89
N ASP A 2 -20.54 16.89 3.80
CA ASP A 2 -21.32 16.20 2.77
C ASP A 2 -21.61 14.76 3.24
N GLN A 3 -22.90 14.42 3.37
CA GLN A 3 -23.38 13.04 3.62
C GLN A 3 -22.91 12.09 2.50
N TYR A 4 -22.92 10.77 2.73
CA TYR A 4 -22.76 9.80 1.65
C TYR A 4 -23.73 10.14 0.51
N GLN A 5 -23.18 10.28 -0.69
CA GLN A 5 -23.96 10.13 -1.90
C GLN A 5 -23.55 8.82 -2.55
N PHE A 6 -24.53 7.95 -2.73
CA PHE A 6 -24.40 6.74 -3.54
C PHE A 6 -24.19 7.18 -4.98
N VAL A 7 -22.98 6.96 -5.52
CA VAL A 7 -22.69 7.27 -6.91
C VAL A 7 -21.88 6.13 -7.49
N ASP A 8 -22.24 5.71 -8.70
CA ASP A 8 -21.46 4.80 -9.52
C ASP A 8 -19.98 5.22 -9.57
N SER A 9 -19.09 4.27 -9.30
CA SER A 9 -17.65 4.48 -9.48
C SER A 9 -17.36 4.94 -10.92
N LYS A 10 -16.63 6.05 -11.06
CA LYS A 10 -16.15 6.52 -12.38
C LYS A 10 -15.15 5.54 -13.01
N ASN A 11 -14.50 4.73 -12.19
CA ASN A 11 -13.70 3.60 -12.63
C ASN A 11 -14.64 2.39 -12.74
N LYS A 12 -15.38 2.30 -13.85
CA LYS A 12 -16.20 1.11 -14.13
C LYS A 12 -15.24 -0.06 -14.33
N VAL A 13 -15.29 -1.02 -13.42
CA VAL A 13 -14.72 -2.34 -13.69
C VAL A 13 -15.53 -2.91 -14.86
N SER A 14 -14.87 -3.41 -15.90
CA SER A 14 -15.58 -4.02 -17.01
C SER A 14 -16.36 -5.22 -16.48
N VAL A 15 -17.68 -5.14 -16.57
CA VAL A 15 -18.56 -6.28 -16.33
C VAL A 15 -18.57 -7.10 -17.62
N SER A 16 -18.16 -8.36 -17.52
CA SER A 16 -18.26 -9.35 -18.59
C SER A 16 -19.46 -10.25 -18.36
N ASP A 17 -19.81 -11.05 -19.35
CA ASP A 17 -20.81 -12.10 -19.29
C ASP A 17 -20.20 -13.47 -18.97
N ARG A 18 -18.88 -13.55 -18.74
CA ARG A 18 -18.15 -14.81 -18.65
C ARG A 18 -17.00 -14.77 -17.64
N LEU A 19 -16.95 -15.78 -16.76
CA LEU A 19 -15.79 -16.11 -15.91
C LEU A 19 -14.69 -16.73 -16.78
N ARG A 20 -13.43 -16.33 -16.56
CA ARG A 20 -12.29 -16.98 -17.21
C ARG A 20 -11.75 -18.10 -16.34
N ASP A 21 -11.33 -19.17 -17.00
CA ASP A 21 -10.85 -20.41 -16.40
C ASP A 21 -11.96 -21.08 -15.57
N TYR A 22 -12.16 -22.38 -15.75
CA TYR A 22 -13.29 -23.09 -15.14
C TYR A 22 -12.91 -24.55 -14.92
N ASN A 23 -13.32 -25.11 -13.78
CA ASN A 23 -13.23 -26.54 -13.51
C ASN A 23 -14.63 -27.16 -13.42
N PHE A 24 -14.72 -28.49 -13.46
CA PHE A 24 -16.01 -29.19 -13.47
C PHE A 24 -16.86 -28.86 -12.24
N ILE A 25 -16.25 -28.78 -11.05
CA ILE A 25 -17.00 -28.54 -9.82
C ILE A 25 -17.64 -27.15 -9.78
N LEU A 26 -16.96 -26.11 -10.30
CA LEU A 26 -17.60 -24.80 -10.43
C LEU A 26 -18.72 -24.83 -11.47
N ALA A 27 -18.58 -25.64 -12.53
CA ALA A 27 -19.60 -25.74 -13.57
C ALA A 27 -20.90 -26.28 -12.96
N ASP A 28 -20.76 -27.30 -12.11
CA ASP A 28 -21.86 -27.85 -11.32
C ASP A 28 -22.49 -26.79 -10.39
N VAL A 29 -21.67 -25.91 -9.78
CA VAL A 29 -22.19 -24.78 -8.97
C VAL A 29 -23.02 -23.83 -9.81
N TRP A 30 -22.58 -23.49 -11.03
CA TRP A 30 -23.33 -22.60 -11.92
C TRP A 30 -24.62 -23.21 -12.45
N ASP A 31 -24.58 -24.50 -12.80
CA ASP A 31 -25.76 -25.24 -13.22
C ASP A 31 -26.78 -25.32 -12.08
N PHE A 32 -26.32 -25.54 -10.84
CA PHE A 32 -27.17 -25.44 -9.65
C PHE A 32 -27.79 -24.05 -9.52
N LEU A 33 -27.00 -22.97 -9.60
CA LEU A 33 -27.50 -21.60 -9.46
C LEU A 33 -28.57 -21.29 -10.52
N GLU A 34 -28.35 -21.68 -11.78
CA GLU A 34 -29.33 -21.49 -12.85
C GLU A 34 -30.62 -22.31 -12.58
N MET A 35 -30.48 -23.58 -12.22
CA MET A 35 -31.61 -24.47 -11.92
C MET A 35 -32.41 -24.00 -10.71
N ALA A 36 -31.74 -23.46 -9.69
CA ALA A 36 -32.34 -22.91 -8.48
C ALA A 36 -32.95 -21.50 -8.68
N GLY A 37 -32.81 -20.92 -9.88
CA GLY A 37 -33.45 -19.66 -10.25
C GLY A 37 -32.70 -18.41 -9.80
N PHE A 38 -31.40 -18.50 -9.53
CA PHE A 38 -30.58 -17.31 -9.34
C PHE A 38 -30.47 -16.55 -10.66
N ALA A 39 -30.73 -15.24 -10.63
CA ALA A 39 -30.54 -14.38 -11.78
C ALA A 39 -29.05 -13.98 -11.90
N PHE A 40 -28.46 -14.05 -13.09
CA PHE A 40 -27.06 -13.69 -13.30
C PHE A 40 -26.91 -12.21 -13.66
N HIS A 41 -26.01 -11.48 -12.98
CA HIS A 41 -25.83 -10.03 -13.13
C HIS A 41 -24.45 -9.63 -13.70
N GLY A 42 -23.66 -10.62 -14.12
CA GLY A 42 -22.36 -10.42 -14.76
C GLY A 42 -21.17 -10.87 -13.92
N VAL A 43 -20.02 -10.84 -14.57
CA VAL A 43 -18.71 -11.20 -14.01
C VAL A 43 -17.83 -9.97 -13.90
N ILE A 44 -17.12 -9.86 -12.79
CA ILE A 44 -16.20 -8.77 -12.47
C ILE A 44 -14.78 -9.33 -12.34
N ARG A 45 -13.84 -8.68 -13.02
CA ARG A 45 -12.40 -9.05 -13.05
C ARG A 45 -12.14 -10.51 -13.46
N ASP A 46 -13.02 -11.11 -14.26
CA ASP A 46 -12.93 -12.49 -14.75
C ASP A 46 -13.09 -13.60 -13.70
N TRP A 47 -13.16 -13.32 -12.39
CA TRP A 47 -13.21 -14.32 -11.32
C TRP A 47 -14.25 -14.06 -10.21
N SER A 48 -15.04 -12.99 -10.30
CA SER A 48 -16.19 -12.75 -9.41
C SER A 48 -17.47 -12.79 -10.21
N ALA A 49 -18.40 -13.68 -9.88
CA ALA A 49 -19.71 -13.70 -10.51
C ALA A 49 -20.80 -13.21 -9.55
N VAL A 50 -21.68 -12.36 -10.05
CA VAL A 50 -22.76 -11.76 -9.27
C VAL A 50 -24.09 -12.38 -9.65
N PHE A 51 -24.85 -12.78 -8.64
CA PHE A 51 -26.15 -13.40 -8.76
C PHE A 51 -27.17 -12.73 -7.86
N PHE A 52 -28.45 -12.89 -8.16
CA PHE A 52 -29.55 -12.37 -7.36
C PHE A 52 -30.65 -13.41 -7.18
N GLN A 53 -31.05 -13.65 -5.94
CA GLN A 53 -32.25 -14.42 -5.60
C GLN A 53 -32.77 -13.94 -4.24
N GLY A 54 -33.69 -12.97 -4.25
CA GLY A 54 -34.15 -12.26 -3.05
C GLY A 54 -33.11 -11.31 -2.44
N THR A 55 -31.84 -11.70 -2.45
CA THR A 55 -30.65 -10.94 -2.07
C THR A 55 -29.53 -11.15 -3.10
N TYR A 56 -28.51 -10.29 -3.10
CA TYR A 56 -27.34 -10.46 -3.96
C TYR A 56 -26.33 -11.45 -3.37
N PHE A 57 -25.77 -12.27 -4.25
CA PHE A 57 -24.70 -13.20 -3.97
C PHE A 57 -23.51 -12.88 -4.87
N VAL A 58 -22.30 -12.91 -4.32
CA VAL A 58 -21.06 -12.79 -5.10
C VAL A 58 -20.19 -14.01 -4.85
N LEU A 59 -19.84 -14.71 -5.93
CA LEU A 59 -18.96 -15.87 -5.90
C LEU A 59 -17.59 -15.46 -6.43
N HIS A 60 -16.63 -15.34 -5.53
CA HIS A 60 -15.23 -15.05 -5.81
C HIS A 60 -14.44 -16.36 -5.91
N THR A 61 -13.83 -16.66 -7.05
CA THR A 61 -13.15 -17.94 -7.27
C THR A 61 -11.62 -17.81 -7.21
N PHE A 62 -10.99 -18.81 -6.59
CA PHE A 62 -9.54 -19.03 -6.56
C PHE A 62 -9.27 -20.37 -7.27
N LEU A 63 -8.92 -20.27 -8.55
CA LEU A 63 -8.79 -21.41 -9.46
C LEU A 63 -7.33 -21.79 -9.67
N ASN A 64 -6.58 -20.88 -10.30
CA ASN A 64 -5.15 -21.06 -10.59
C ASN A 64 -4.26 -20.65 -9.41
N ASP A 65 -4.87 -20.19 -8.31
CA ASP A 65 -4.22 -19.72 -7.11
C ASP A 65 -4.96 -20.21 -5.86
N LYS A 66 -4.28 -20.16 -4.73
CA LYS A 66 -4.89 -20.43 -3.42
C LYS A 66 -5.16 -19.13 -2.69
N PRO A 67 -6.24 -19.05 -1.90
CA PRO A 67 -6.44 -17.94 -0.99
C PRO A 67 -5.22 -17.75 -0.09
N HIS A 68 -4.66 -16.55 -0.07
CA HIS A 68 -3.66 -16.14 0.93
C HIS A 68 -4.22 -16.29 2.35
N GLU A 69 -3.80 -17.33 3.07
CA GLU A 69 -4.31 -17.66 4.40
C GLU A 69 -4.21 -16.50 5.39
N GLU A 70 -3.12 -15.72 5.36
CA GLU A 70 -2.96 -14.56 6.25
C GLU A 70 -3.92 -13.38 5.97
N CYS A 71 -4.67 -13.42 4.87
CA CYS A 71 -5.72 -12.44 4.55
C CYS A 71 -7.12 -12.95 4.90
N ILE A 72 -7.22 -14.16 5.45
CA ILE A 72 -8.47 -14.81 5.83
C ILE A 72 -8.57 -14.78 7.35
N GLU A 73 -9.73 -14.39 7.85
CA GLU A 73 -9.98 -14.40 9.28
C GLU A 73 -10.07 -15.84 9.84
N LYS A 74 -10.01 -15.96 11.17
CA LYS A 74 -10.21 -17.23 11.85
C LYS A 74 -11.62 -17.77 11.61
N ASN A 75 -11.72 -19.09 11.53
CA ASN A 75 -13.00 -19.78 11.49
C ASN A 75 -13.76 -19.59 12.82
N SER A 76 -15.03 -19.21 12.74
CA SER A 76 -15.97 -19.18 13.87
C SER A 76 -16.27 -20.57 14.45
N ASN A 77 -16.01 -21.63 13.67
CA ASN A 77 -16.39 -23.02 13.95
C ASN A 77 -17.90 -23.25 14.04
N LEU A 78 -18.70 -22.30 13.57
CA LEU A 78 -20.14 -22.47 13.43
C LEU A 78 -20.49 -23.11 12.09
N ARG A 79 -21.63 -23.80 12.09
CA ARG A 79 -22.25 -24.30 10.85
C ARG A 79 -23.16 -23.22 10.28
N TRP A 80 -23.27 -23.20 8.96
CA TRP A 80 -24.13 -22.24 8.25
C TRP A 80 -25.61 -22.44 8.57
N ASP A 81 -26.03 -23.65 8.91
CA ASP A 81 -27.42 -24.01 9.26
C ASP A 81 -27.85 -23.52 10.65
N ALA A 82 -26.92 -22.92 11.42
CA ALA A 82 -27.24 -22.14 12.61
C ALA A 82 -27.66 -20.70 12.29
N ILE A 83 -27.40 -20.23 11.06
CA ILE A 83 -27.61 -18.85 10.62
C ILE A 83 -28.71 -18.78 9.55
N PHE A 84 -28.67 -19.69 8.57
CA PHE A 84 -29.62 -19.71 7.46
C PHE A 84 -30.54 -20.93 7.54
N GLU A 85 -31.83 -20.70 7.32
CA GLU A 85 -32.80 -21.78 7.13
C GLU A 85 -32.42 -22.60 5.88
N ARG A 86 -32.59 -23.93 5.94
CA ARG A 86 -32.12 -24.83 4.88
C ARG A 86 -32.83 -24.63 3.54
N ASP A 87 -34.06 -24.15 3.58
CA ASP A 87 -34.94 -23.85 2.45
C ASP A 87 -34.83 -22.39 1.98
N SER A 88 -34.02 -21.56 2.64
CA SER A 88 -33.66 -20.24 2.12
C SER A 88 -32.71 -20.37 0.92
N SER A 89 -32.68 -19.36 0.03
CA SER A 89 -31.75 -19.33 -1.12
C SER A 89 -30.29 -19.54 -0.72
N ALA A 90 -29.85 -18.95 0.39
CA ALA A 90 -28.51 -19.16 0.93
C ALA A 90 -28.32 -20.59 1.47
N GLY A 91 -29.31 -21.12 2.20
CA GLY A 91 -29.26 -22.47 2.75
C GLY A 91 -29.26 -23.57 1.68
N GLU A 92 -29.99 -23.40 0.59
CA GLU A 92 -29.98 -24.31 -0.55
C GLU A 92 -28.60 -24.34 -1.24
N LEU A 93 -28.00 -23.17 -1.46
CA LEU A 93 -26.65 -23.03 -2.03
C LEU A 93 -25.60 -23.68 -1.12
N PHE A 94 -25.59 -23.37 0.18
CA PHE A 94 -24.62 -23.97 1.10
C PHE A 94 -24.80 -25.48 1.26
N SER A 95 -26.05 -25.96 1.27
CA SER A 95 -26.34 -27.40 1.25
C SER A 95 -25.82 -28.08 -0.02
N PHE A 96 -25.95 -27.43 -1.18
CA PHE A 96 -25.39 -27.93 -2.42
C PHE A 96 -23.86 -28.00 -2.35
N LEU A 97 -23.20 -26.93 -1.89
CA LEU A 97 -21.74 -26.89 -1.77
C LEU A 97 -21.19 -27.98 -0.84
N GLU A 98 -21.82 -28.23 0.32
CA GLU A 98 -21.44 -29.34 1.20
C GLU A 98 -21.58 -30.70 0.49
N ARG A 99 -22.70 -30.95 -0.21
CA ARG A 99 -22.91 -32.21 -0.97
C ARG A 99 -21.92 -32.37 -2.12
N ALA A 100 -21.53 -31.27 -2.74
CA ALA A 100 -20.56 -31.22 -3.82
C ALA A 100 -19.10 -31.38 -3.31
N GLY A 101 -18.90 -31.51 -2.00
CA GLY A 101 -17.60 -31.82 -1.38
C GLY A 101 -16.81 -30.61 -0.90
N PHE A 102 -17.40 -29.41 -0.87
CA PHE A 102 -16.75 -28.23 -0.30
C PHE A 102 -16.74 -28.29 1.23
N GLN A 103 -15.59 -27.99 1.82
CA GLN A 103 -15.48 -27.64 3.23
C GLN A 103 -15.82 -26.16 3.40
N LEU A 104 -16.88 -25.88 4.16
CA LEU A 104 -17.36 -24.52 4.41
C LEU A 104 -16.77 -23.95 5.70
N MET A 105 -16.38 -22.69 5.68
CA MET A 105 -15.78 -21.95 6.79
C MET A 105 -16.38 -20.55 6.88
N ILE A 106 -16.93 -20.23 8.05
CA ILE A 106 -17.52 -18.92 8.35
C ILE A 106 -16.48 -18.11 9.13
N PRO A 107 -15.95 -17.01 8.59
CA PRO A 107 -15.15 -16.05 9.34
C PRO A 107 -15.87 -15.58 10.61
N VAL A 108 -15.13 -15.32 11.68
CA VAL A 108 -15.70 -14.80 12.94
C VAL A 108 -16.49 -13.50 12.71
N GLN A 109 -16.03 -12.59 11.87
CA GLN A 109 -16.76 -11.37 11.53
C GLN A 109 -18.09 -11.68 10.85
N ALA A 110 -18.11 -12.58 9.87
CA ALA A 110 -19.31 -12.95 9.16
C ALA A 110 -20.38 -13.54 10.10
N MET A 111 -19.96 -14.35 11.09
CA MET A 111 -20.85 -14.79 12.17
C MET A 111 -21.42 -13.60 12.94
N ILE A 112 -20.55 -12.70 13.42
CA ILE A 112 -20.96 -11.55 14.23
C ILE A 112 -21.97 -10.69 13.46
N ASP A 113 -21.67 -10.40 12.19
CA ASP A 113 -22.54 -9.64 11.30
C ASP A 113 -23.91 -10.31 11.14
N ALA A 114 -23.95 -11.64 11.01
CA ALA A 114 -25.20 -12.38 10.91
C ALA A 114 -26.01 -12.42 12.22
N MET A 115 -25.36 -12.37 13.38
CA MET A 115 -26.06 -12.40 14.68
C MET A 115 -26.56 -11.02 15.14
N ILE A 116 -25.93 -9.94 14.65
CA ILE A 116 -26.30 -8.55 14.97
C ILE A 116 -27.48 -8.07 14.11
N ASP A 117 -27.78 -8.72 12.98
CA ASP A 117 -28.92 -8.36 12.12
C ASP A 117 -30.25 -8.63 12.85
N ASP A 118 -30.72 -7.62 13.59
CA ASP A 118 -31.93 -7.61 14.39
C ASP A 118 -33.16 -7.17 13.59
N GLY A 119 -33.05 -7.00 12.27
CA GLY A 119 -34.14 -6.78 11.32
C GLY A 119 -34.89 -5.44 11.42
N ASP A 120 -34.77 -4.72 12.54
CA ASP A 120 -35.64 -3.58 12.89
C ASP A 120 -34.91 -2.23 13.02
N ASN A 121 -33.57 -2.18 12.99
CA ASN A 121 -32.82 -0.95 13.25
C ASN A 121 -32.07 -0.41 12.02
N TRP A 122 -32.56 0.70 11.48
CA TRP A 122 -32.03 1.38 10.30
C TRP A 122 -30.55 1.82 10.41
N HIS A 123 -30.01 1.93 11.63
CA HIS A 123 -28.60 2.26 11.87
C HIS A 123 -27.62 1.14 11.45
N TYR A 124 -28.09 -0.10 11.26
CA TYR A 124 -27.27 -1.22 10.77
C TYR A 124 -27.35 -1.45 9.25
N GLN A 125 -28.10 -0.61 8.52
CA GLN A 125 -28.26 -0.67 7.06
C GLN A 125 -27.01 -0.14 6.32
N SER A 126 -25.82 -0.66 6.67
CA SER A 126 -24.58 -0.33 5.99
C SER A 126 -24.46 -1.16 4.73
N PRO A 127 -24.21 -0.55 3.55
CA PRO A 127 -23.88 -1.33 2.37
C PRO A 127 -22.53 -2.07 2.48
N LYS A 128 -21.81 -1.89 3.60
CA LYS A 128 -20.62 -2.63 3.97
C LYS A 128 -20.90 -4.00 4.62
N HIS A 129 -22.12 -4.25 5.08
CA HIS A 129 -22.47 -5.51 5.74
C HIS A 129 -22.82 -6.56 4.68
N LYS A 130 -21.99 -7.60 4.62
CA LYS A 130 -22.18 -8.78 3.80
C LYS A 130 -21.72 -9.97 4.60
N PHE A 131 -22.50 -11.03 4.57
CA PHE A 131 -22.07 -12.29 5.15
C PHE A 131 -21.03 -12.92 4.22
N GLN A 132 -19.94 -13.42 4.78
CA GLN A 132 -18.87 -14.06 4.03
C GLN A 132 -18.75 -15.54 4.40
N MET A 133 -18.51 -16.38 3.41
CA MET A 133 -18.30 -17.81 3.56
C MET A 133 -17.15 -18.27 2.66
N TYR A 134 -16.09 -18.79 3.25
CA TYR A 134 -15.04 -19.45 2.48
C TYR A 134 -15.42 -20.92 2.24
N CYS A 135 -15.29 -21.37 1.00
CA CYS A 135 -15.60 -22.73 0.55
C CYS A 135 -14.35 -23.33 -0.08
N PHE A 136 -13.81 -24.39 0.51
CA PHE A 136 -12.59 -25.04 0.03
C PHE A 136 -12.91 -26.41 -0.57
N HIS A 137 -12.41 -26.68 -1.77
CA HIS A 137 -12.48 -27.97 -2.43
C HIS A 137 -11.08 -28.43 -2.84
N SER A 138 -10.90 -29.72 -3.13
CA SER A 138 -9.60 -30.27 -3.55
C SER A 138 -9.07 -29.66 -4.85
N SER A 139 -9.95 -29.14 -5.70
CA SER A 139 -9.63 -28.57 -7.02
C SER A 139 -9.80 -27.06 -7.15
N CYS A 140 -10.32 -26.36 -6.13
CA CYS A 140 -10.48 -24.90 -6.11
C CYS A 140 -10.87 -24.37 -4.72
N ALA A 141 -10.77 -23.07 -4.52
CA ALA A 141 -11.42 -22.39 -3.38
C ALA A 141 -12.32 -21.26 -3.86
N MET A 142 -13.29 -20.89 -3.03
CA MET A 142 -14.26 -19.84 -3.32
C MET A 142 -14.56 -19.03 -2.06
N LEU A 143 -14.82 -17.73 -2.23
CA LEU A 143 -15.48 -16.90 -1.23
C LEU A 143 -16.88 -16.58 -1.74
N VAL A 144 -17.91 -16.94 -0.97
CA VAL A 144 -19.30 -16.55 -1.20
C VAL A 144 -19.61 -15.35 -0.31
N GLU A 145 -20.06 -14.25 -0.91
CA GLU A 145 -20.59 -13.10 -0.20
C GLU A 145 -22.11 -13.06 -0.36
N VAL A 146 -22.85 -12.84 0.73
CA VAL A 146 -24.31 -12.69 0.74
C VAL A 146 -24.65 -11.30 1.27
N TYR A 147 -25.30 -10.49 0.43
CA TYR A 147 -25.61 -9.08 0.72
C TYR A 147 -27.01 -8.95 1.31
N MET A 148 -27.16 -9.39 2.56
CA MET A 148 -28.46 -9.58 3.24
C MET A 148 -29.41 -8.37 3.16
N GLN A 149 -28.89 -7.15 3.03
CA GLN A 149 -29.67 -5.91 3.14
C GLN A 149 -29.61 -4.97 1.92
N ASN A 150 -28.74 -5.21 0.93
CA ASN A 150 -28.57 -4.32 -0.22
C ASN A 150 -29.36 -4.79 -1.45
N GLN A 151 -30.16 -3.90 -2.04
CA GLN A 151 -30.76 -4.10 -3.37
C GLN A 151 -29.95 -3.46 -4.51
N ILE A 152 -28.75 -2.98 -4.22
CA ILE A 152 -27.85 -2.42 -5.23
C ILE A 152 -26.89 -3.55 -5.67
N PRO A 153 -26.73 -3.80 -6.98
CA PRO A 153 -25.76 -4.75 -7.48
C PRO A 153 -24.35 -4.46 -6.94
N PRO A 154 -23.70 -5.43 -6.27
CA PRO A 154 -22.34 -5.24 -5.76
C PRO A 154 -21.34 -4.92 -6.87
N TYR A 155 -20.31 -4.13 -6.53
CA TYR A 155 -19.13 -3.92 -7.37
C TYR A 155 -19.40 -3.36 -8.78
N GLY A 156 -20.56 -2.73 -9.00
CA GLY A 156 -20.94 -2.16 -10.29
C GLY A 156 -21.41 -3.18 -11.33
N ALA A 157 -21.88 -4.35 -10.87
CA ALA A 157 -22.58 -5.33 -11.71
C ALA A 157 -23.84 -4.75 -12.38
N HIS A 158 -24.39 -5.44 -13.38
CA HIS A 158 -25.57 -4.96 -14.09
C HIS A 158 -26.79 -4.91 -13.18
N GLU A 159 -27.59 -3.84 -13.26
CA GLU A 159 -28.87 -3.75 -12.56
C GLU A 159 -29.87 -4.79 -13.08
N ALA A 160 -29.96 -4.93 -14.41
CA ALA A 160 -30.75 -5.97 -15.06
C ALA A 160 -29.98 -7.28 -15.15
N ALA A 161 -30.66 -8.40 -14.90
CA ALA A 161 -30.12 -9.71 -15.14
C ALA A 161 -29.78 -9.92 -16.62
N ILE A 162 -28.68 -10.62 -16.89
CA ILE A 162 -28.23 -11.01 -18.23
C ILE A 162 -28.34 -12.53 -18.40
N PRO A 163 -28.45 -13.04 -19.63
CA PRO A 163 -28.48 -14.48 -19.87
C PRO A 163 -27.23 -15.16 -19.33
N TYR A 164 -27.38 -16.37 -18.79
CA TYR A 164 -26.23 -17.19 -18.47
C TYR A 164 -25.40 -17.45 -19.75
N PRO A 165 -24.06 -17.46 -19.67
CA PRO A 165 -23.21 -17.74 -20.81
C PRO A 165 -23.49 -19.14 -21.36
N VAL A 166 -23.57 -19.24 -22.68
CA VAL A 166 -23.82 -20.49 -23.43
C VAL A 166 -22.60 -21.41 -23.41
N ASP A 167 -21.39 -20.81 -23.37
CA ASP A 167 -20.11 -21.52 -23.32
C ASP A 167 -19.50 -21.36 -21.91
N ARG A 168 -19.98 -22.18 -20.97
CA ARG A 168 -19.55 -22.13 -19.56
C ARG A 168 -18.21 -22.83 -19.30
N CYS A 169 -17.73 -23.64 -20.25
CA CYS A 169 -16.58 -24.51 -20.05
C CYS A 169 -15.57 -24.33 -21.19
N GLN A 170 -14.46 -23.65 -20.92
CA GLN A 170 -13.22 -23.96 -21.62
C GLN A 170 -12.46 -24.96 -20.75
N PRO A 171 -12.39 -26.25 -21.12
CA PRO A 171 -11.56 -27.17 -20.38
C PRO A 171 -10.12 -26.65 -20.41
N THR A 172 -9.57 -26.31 -19.25
CA THR A 172 -8.12 -26.30 -19.07
C THR A 172 -7.68 -27.75 -19.16
N PHE A 173 -7.33 -28.18 -20.37
CA PHE A 173 -6.59 -29.43 -20.53
C PHE A 173 -5.25 -29.25 -19.83
N GLU A 174 -5.13 -29.75 -18.60
CA GLU A 174 -3.84 -30.09 -17.99
C GLU A 174 -3.26 -31.29 -18.74
N PHE A 175 -2.87 -31.08 -20.00
CA PHE A 175 -1.71 -31.80 -20.48
C PHE A 175 -0.52 -31.15 -19.77
N VAL A 176 0.07 -31.86 -18.81
CA VAL A 176 1.51 -31.73 -18.51
C VAL A 176 2.25 -32.20 -19.76
N PHE A 177 2.16 -31.40 -20.82
CA PHE A 177 3.18 -31.37 -21.83
C PHE A 177 4.28 -30.51 -21.19
N GLU A 178 5.43 -31.11 -20.90
CA GLU A 178 6.69 -30.39 -21.04
C GLU A 178 6.78 -29.92 -22.51
N SER A 179 5.98 -28.90 -22.84
CA SER A 179 6.03 -28.24 -24.12
C SER A 179 7.15 -27.23 -24.01
N LEU A 180 8.28 -27.65 -24.57
CA LEU A 180 9.24 -26.78 -25.23
C LEU A 180 8.49 -25.57 -25.82
N ASP A 181 8.75 -24.42 -25.20
CA ASP A 181 8.76 -23.07 -25.76
C ASP A 181 7.93 -22.90 -27.04
N ASN A 182 6.62 -22.71 -26.90
CA ASN A 182 5.77 -22.30 -28.02
C ASN A 182 5.19 -20.91 -27.77
N GLY A 183 5.98 -19.91 -28.19
CA GLY A 183 5.50 -18.89 -29.12
C GLY A 183 4.33 -18.00 -28.68
N GLY A 184 4.16 -17.73 -27.39
CA GLY A 184 3.30 -16.64 -26.94
C GLY A 184 3.82 -15.32 -27.48
N LYS A 185 2.96 -14.53 -28.13
CA LYS A 185 3.27 -13.22 -28.75
C LYS A 185 4.07 -12.35 -27.78
N LYS A 186 5.40 -12.42 -27.89
CA LYS A 186 6.32 -11.48 -27.29
C LYS A 186 5.93 -10.13 -27.86
N GLY A 187 5.35 -9.26 -27.02
CA GLY A 187 5.39 -7.83 -27.29
C GLY A 187 6.82 -7.53 -27.71
N ARG A 188 7.01 -6.85 -28.84
CA ARG A 188 8.33 -6.47 -29.34
C ARG A 188 8.99 -5.61 -28.28
N THR A 189 9.71 -6.30 -27.42
CA THR A 189 10.59 -5.75 -26.42
C THR A 189 11.76 -5.19 -27.19
N ARG A 190 11.75 -3.87 -27.38
CA ARG A 190 12.87 -3.16 -27.98
C ARG A 190 13.97 -3.16 -26.92
N VAL A 191 14.88 -4.14 -27.01
CA VAL A 191 16.18 -4.05 -26.36
C VAL A 191 16.81 -2.76 -26.87
N VAL A 192 17.14 -1.85 -25.97
CA VAL A 192 18.06 -0.76 -26.31
C VAL A 192 19.40 -1.47 -26.53
N GLU A 193 19.84 -1.57 -27.78
CA GLU A 193 21.17 -2.09 -28.09
C GLU A 193 22.21 -1.25 -27.33
N GLY A 194 22.99 -1.87 -26.44
CA GLY A 194 24.20 -1.25 -25.90
C GLY A 194 24.50 -1.48 -24.41
N GLU A 195 23.52 -1.78 -23.55
CA GLU A 195 23.79 -1.92 -22.10
C GLU A 195 24.11 -3.37 -21.73
N THR A 196 25.39 -3.67 -21.53
CA THR A 196 25.86 -4.89 -20.85
C THR A 196 25.56 -4.83 -19.34
N LEU A 197 25.50 -5.97 -18.65
CA LEU A 197 25.35 -5.98 -17.18
C LEU A 197 26.67 -5.67 -16.44
N ASP A 198 27.72 -5.34 -17.19
CA ASP A 198 29.05 -5.12 -16.67
C ASP A 198 29.26 -3.64 -16.31
N ILE A 199 30.12 -3.41 -15.32
CA ILE A 199 30.63 -2.06 -15.06
C ILE A 199 31.60 -1.65 -16.15
N LEU A 200 31.77 -0.34 -16.33
CA LEU A 200 32.78 0.18 -17.23
C LEU A 200 34.15 0.08 -16.54
N ASP A 201 35.20 -0.25 -17.30
CA ASP A 201 36.58 -0.23 -16.80
C ASP A 201 37.00 1.18 -16.37
N LYS A 202 36.49 2.20 -17.08
CA LYS A 202 36.72 3.61 -16.81
C LYS A 202 35.52 4.43 -17.27
N LEU A 203 35.18 5.46 -16.49
CA LEU A 203 34.21 6.46 -16.89
C LEU A 203 34.77 7.34 -18.01
N ASP A 204 33.93 7.73 -18.97
CA ASP A 204 34.31 8.71 -19.99
C ASP A 204 34.72 10.04 -19.34
N GLU A 205 35.92 10.51 -19.66
CA GLU A 205 36.48 11.75 -19.13
C GLU A 205 35.76 12.99 -19.68
N GLU A 206 35.25 12.92 -20.91
CA GLU A 206 34.50 14.03 -21.53
C GLU A 206 33.15 14.19 -20.82
N LEU A 207 32.41 13.10 -20.61
CA LEU A 207 31.15 13.10 -19.84
C LEU A 207 31.35 13.68 -18.43
N LEU A 208 32.42 13.28 -17.74
CA LEU A 208 32.72 13.78 -16.41
C LEU A 208 33.08 15.28 -16.43
N ALA A 209 33.85 15.73 -17.42
CA ALA A 209 34.20 17.14 -17.59
C ALA A 209 32.94 18.00 -17.85
N VAL A 210 32.07 17.58 -18.76
CA VAL A 210 30.79 18.26 -19.03
C VAL A 210 29.93 18.32 -17.78
N THR A 211 29.88 17.23 -17.01
CA THR A 211 29.09 17.17 -15.77
C THR A 211 29.68 18.09 -14.70
N ARG A 212 31.02 18.17 -14.57
CA ARG A 212 31.70 19.09 -13.66
C ARG A 212 31.44 20.55 -14.02
N GLU A 213 31.41 20.90 -15.31
CA GLU A 213 31.04 22.25 -15.75
C GLU A 213 29.59 22.59 -15.38
N ARG A 214 28.66 21.63 -15.47
CA ARG A 214 27.27 21.82 -15.02
C ARG A 214 27.16 22.01 -13.50
N ILE A 215 27.91 21.21 -12.74
CA ILE A 215 27.99 21.35 -11.28
C ILE A 215 28.55 22.73 -10.91
N LYS A 216 29.64 23.14 -11.56
CA LYS A 216 30.23 24.47 -11.42
C LYS A 216 29.23 25.57 -11.75
N LYS A 217 28.51 25.45 -12.86
CA LYS A 217 27.46 26.40 -13.25
C LYS A 217 26.41 26.57 -12.16
N VAL A 218 25.89 25.47 -11.60
CA VAL A 218 24.94 25.52 -10.48
C VAL A 218 25.56 26.18 -9.25
N TYR A 219 26.82 25.84 -8.93
CA TYR A 219 27.54 26.41 -7.80
C TYR A 219 27.73 27.91 -7.94
N ASP A 220 28.08 28.40 -9.14
CA ASP A 220 28.31 29.82 -9.41
C ASP A 220 27.01 30.62 -9.46
N ASP A 221 26.01 30.12 -10.19
CA ASP A 221 24.75 30.81 -10.47
C ASP A 221 23.88 30.98 -9.22
N HIS A 222 24.10 30.17 -8.16
CA HIS A 222 23.23 30.13 -6.99
C HIS A 222 23.94 30.20 -5.64
N SER A 223 23.43 31.03 -4.74
CA SER A 223 23.87 31.11 -3.33
C SER A 223 23.27 30.00 -2.47
N ARG A 224 22.06 29.50 -2.78
CA ARG A 224 21.45 28.38 -2.07
C ARG A 224 21.25 27.17 -2.99
N ILE A 225 21.77 26.03 -2.55
CA ILE A 225 21.75 24.78 -3.32
C ILE A 225 21.12 23.68 -2.47
N GLY A 226 19.96 23.19 -2.92
CA GLY A 226 19.26 22.06 -2.31
C GLY A 226 19.50 20.78 -3.08
N LEU A 227 20.27 19.85 -2.50
CA LEU A 227 20.54 18.53 -3.05
C LEU A 227 19.41 17.56 -2.65
N LEU A 228 18.58 17.14 -3.60
CA LEU A 228 17.49 16.19 -3.33
C LEU A 228 18.03 14.75 -3.32
N VAL A 229 18.15 14.15 -2.13
CA VAL A 229 18.77 12.83 -1.92
C VAL A 229 17.73 11.81 -1.47
N SER A 230 17.49 10.78 -2.29
CA SER A 230 16.50 9.73 -2.00
C SER A 230 17.08 8.47 -1.35
N GLY A 231 18.38 8.46 -1.05
CA GLY A 231 19.12 7.27 -0.63
C GLY A 231 19.49 6.32 -1.78
N GLY A 232 19.11 6.64 -3.03
CA GLY A 232 19.47 5.88 -4.22
C GLY A 232 20.82 6.25 -4.82
N LYS A 233 21.33 5.39 -5.71
CA LYS A 233 22.63 5.55 -6.40
C LYS A 233 22.75 6.89 -7.13
N ASP A 234 21.74 7.27 -7.89
CA ASP A 234 21.79 8.46 -8.77
C ASP A 234 21.85 9.75 -7.95
N SER A 235 20.98 9.88 -6.95
CA SER A 235 20.96 11.05 -6.06
C SER A 235 22.22 11.16 -5.21
N ARG A 236 22.84 10.04 -4.81
CA ARG A 236 24.11 10.03 -4.09
C ARG A 236 25.27 10.51 -4.98
N THR A 237 25.30 10.10 -6.26
CA THR A 237 26.31 10.58 -7.21
C THR A 237 26.25 12.10 -7.39
N VAL A 238 25.05 12.67 -7.54
CA VAL A 238 24.89 14.14 -7.65
C VAL A 238 25.36 14.84 -6.38
N ALA A 239 24.99 14.35 -5.21
CA ALA A 239 25.42 14.93 -3.94
C ALA A 239 26.95 14.86 -3.79
N GLN A 240 27.57 13.73 -4.16
CA GLN A 240 29.01 13.57 -4.14
C GLN A 240 29.71 14.56 -5.07
N LEU A 241 29.28 14.67 -6.32
CA LEU A 241 29.87 15.59 -7.31
C LEU A 241 29.79 17.06 -6.87
N MET A 242 28.63 17.50 -6.34
CA MET A 242 28.48 18.87 -5.85
C MET A 242 29.38 19.14 -4.63
N LEU A 243 29.42 18.21 -3.67
CA LEU A 243 30.22 18.39 -2.46
C LEU A 243 31.72 18.33 -2.75
N GLU A 244 32.17 17.47 -3.66
CA GLU A 244 33.57 17.48 -4.15
C GLU A 244 33.94 18.83 -4.75
N HIS A 245 33.06 19.43 -5.57
CA HIS A 245 33.28 20.75 -6.14
C HIS A 245 33.34 21.85 -5.07
N ALA A 246 32.40 21.86 -4.12
CA ALA A 246 32.33 22.85 -3.05
C ALA A 246 33.51 22.76 -2.08
N ILE A 247 34.04 21.55 -1.82
CA ILE A 247 35.26 21.36 -1.02
C ILE A 247 36.47 21.94 -1.75
N ALA A 248 36.57 21.75 -3.07
CA ALA A 248 37.67 22.26 -3.87
C ALA A 248 37.61 23.79 -4.05
N ASN A 249 36.41 24.38 -3.99
CA ASN A 249 36.15 25.80 -4.21
C ASN A 249 35.33 26.39 -3.04
N PRO A 250 35.91 26.49 -1.82
CA PRO A 250 35.16 26.90 -0.65
C PRO A 250 34.70 28.37 -0.75
N ASP A 251 33.40 28.59 -0.67
CA ASP A 251 32.76 29.91 -0.61
C ASP A 251 31.78 29.97 0.58
N PRO A 252 32.05 30.80 1.62
CA PRO A 252 31.21 30.88 2.81
C PRO A 252 29.85 31.55 2.56
N THR A 253 29.64 32.17 1.39
CA THR A 253 28.35 32.73 1.00
C THR A 253 27.38 31.66 0.50
N LYS A 254 27.89 30.47 0.15
CA LYS A 254 27.08 29.36 -0.34
C LYS A 254 26.45 28.60 0.81
N LYS A 255 25.13 28.39 0.72
CA LYS A 255 24.37 27.51 1.60
C LYS A 255 24.04 26.22 0.86
N ILE A 256 24.64 25.10 1.27
CA ILE A 256 24.32 23.78 0.73
C ILE A 256 23.49 23.01 1.74
N MET A 257 22.33 22.54 1.29
CA MET A 257 21.46 21.67 2.06
C MET A 257 21.22 20.36 1.32
N ILE A 258 21.22 19.25 2.05
CA ILE A 258 20.72 17.97 1.59
C ILE A 258 19.30 17.83 2.12
N ILE A 259 18.37 17.54 1.22
CA ILE A 259 16.96 17.33 1.54
C ILE A 259 16.63 15.89 1.16
N SER A 260 16.32 15.08 2.16
CA SER A 260 15.87 13.70 1.99
C SER A 260 14.45 13.56 2.52
N SER A 261 13.64 12.72 1.88
CA SER A 261 12.27 12.45 2.32
C SER A 261 12.19 11.06 2.91
N ASP A 262 11.85 10.98 4.20
CA ASP A 262 11.47 9.73 4.83
C ASP A 262 9.97 9.54 4.66
N THR A 263 9.59 8.51 3.91
CA THR A 263 8.17 8.19 3.69
C THR A 263 7.56 7.38 4.83
N LEU A 264 8.37 7.01 5.85
CA LEU A 264 8.03 6.17 7.01
C LEU A 264 7.67 4.73 6.65
N VAL A 265 7.74 4.40 5.36
CA VAL A 265 7.53 3.07 4.81
C VAL A 265 8.65 2.70 3.85
N GLU A 266 9.76 3.46 3.81
CA GLU A 266 10.92 3.14 2.99
C GLU A 266 11.53 1.78 3.36
N ASN A 267 12.28 1.18 2.44
CA ASN A 267 13.05 -0.02 2.77
C ASN A 267 13.96 0.27 3.98
N PRO A 268 13.97 -0.57 5.03
CA PRO A 268 14.77 -0.32 6.23
C PRO A 268 16.26 -0.10 5.95
N GLY A 269 16.81 -0.77 4.94
CA GLY A 269 18.21 -0.60 4.53
C GLY A 269 18.48 0.77 3.87
N ILE A 270 17.50 1.31 3.13
CA ILE A 270 17.58 2.66 2.56
C ILE A 270 17.45 3.71 3.65
N THR A 271 16.48 3.57 4.56
CA THR A 271 16.34 4.46 5.72
C THR A 271 17.64 4.50 6.53
N LYS A 272 18.19 3.33 6.87
CA LYS A 272 19.48 3.23 7.56
C LYS A 272 20.59 3.94 6.76
N GLY A 273 20.68 3.71 5.45
CA GLY A 273 21.69 4.35 4.60
C GLY A 273 21.60 5.88 4.55
N ILE A 274 20.40 6.46 4.64
CA ILE A 274 20.17 7.90 4.73
C ILE A 274 20.64 8.44 6.09
N HIS A 275 20.29 7.77 7.19
CA HIS A 275 20.72 8.15 8.54
C HIS A 275 22.24 8.05 8.71
N ASP A 276 22.86 6.94 8.25
CA ASP A 276 24.31 6.78 8.27
C ASP A 276 25.00 7.91 7.48
N MET A 277 24.43 8.32 6.34
CA MET A 277 24.96 9.41 5.52
C MET A 277 24.85 10.76 6.23
N LYS A 278 23.73 11.03 6.90
CA LYS A 278 23.55 12.22 7.74
C LYS A 278 24.61 12.31 8.83
N GLU A 279 24.85 11.22 9.56
CA GLU A 279 25.88 11.18 10.61
C GLU A 279 27.30 11.35 10.06
N ALA A 280 27.60 10.70 8.92
CA ALA A 280 28.91 10.81 8.29
C ALA A 280 29.18 12.23 7.79
N LEU A 281 28.18 12.88 7.18
CA LEU A 281 28.27 14.26 6.71
C LEU A 281 28.40 15.27 7.85
N ALA A 282 27.66 15.10 8.95
CA ALA A 282 27.78 15.97 10.12
C ALA A 282 29.22 16.01 10.68
N LYS A 283 29.96 14.91 10.55
CA LYS A 283 31.38 14.82 10.95
C LYS A 283 32.35 15.30 9.87
N ALA A 284 32.05 15.03 8.60
CA ALA A 284 32.94 15.34 7.49
C ALA A 284 32.85 16.80 7.01
N LEU A 285 31.63 17.33 6.93
CA LEU A 285 31.26 18.59 6.31
C LEU A 285 30.19 19.29 7.18
N PRO A 286 30.55 19.79 8.38
CA PRO A 286 29.58 20.34 9.34
C PRO A 286 28.87 21.63 8.84
N TRP A 287 29.34 22.21 7.74
CA TRP A 287 28.73 23.37 7.07
C TRP A 287 27.63 22.98 6.06
N VAL A 288 27.44 21.68 5.80
CA VAL A 288 26.33 21.17 4.97
C VAL A 288 25.16 20.85 5.89
N GLU A 289 24.00 21.46 5.63
CA GLU A 289 22.79 21.13 6.37
C GLU A 289 22.17 19.83 5.85
N PHE A 290 21.67 18.97 6.73
CA PHE A 290 20.99 17.74 6.33
C PHE A 290 19.60 17.68 6.96
N HIS A 291 18.60 17.82 6.10
CA HIS A 291 17.18 17.82 6.45
C HIS A 291 16.52 16.54 5.98
N ILE A 292 15.90 15.82 6.93
CA ILE A 292 15.01 14.69 6.63
C ILE A 292 13.59 15.22 6.83
N VAL A 293 12.81 15.23 5.75
CA VAL A 293 11.42 15.70 5.77
C VAL A 293 10.48 14.51 5.80
N GLU A 294 9.40 14.64 6.57
CA GLU A 294 8.41 13.58 6.78
C GLU A 294 7.01 14.06 6.38
N PRO A 295 6.13 13.15 5.91
CA PRO A 295 4.73 13.47 5.74
C PRO A 295 4.08 13.90 7.04
N ARG A 296 3.18 14.88 6.93
CA ARG A 296 2.24 15.22 8.00
C ARG A 296 1.51 13.97 8.44
N GLU A 297 1.24 13.89 9.73
CA GLU A 297 0.70 12.67 10.35
C GLU A 297 -0.59 12.16 9.67
N ASP A 298 -1.48 13.07 9.30
CA ASP A 298 -2.73 12.72 8.63
C ASP A 298 -2.52 12.20 7.19
N GLU A 299 -1.35 12.45 6.57
CA GLU A 299 -1.02 12.09 5.19
C GLU A 299 -0.10 10.87 5.08
N THR A 300 0.31 10.25 6.20
CA THR A 300 1.17 9.06 6.15
C THR A 300 0.42 7.85 5.63
N LEU A 301 1.16 6.83 5.14
CA LEU A 301 0.54 5.74 4.38
C LEU A 301 -0.48 4.96 5.23
N MET A 302 -0.08 4.56 6.44
CA MET A 302 -0.94 3.76 7.33
C MET A 302 -2.14 4.57 7.83
N VAL A 303 -1.97 5.87 8.14
CA VAL A 303 -3.10 6.74 8.51
C VAL A 303 -4.07 6.94 7.34
N CYS A 304 -3.57 7.03 6.11
CA CYS A 304 -4.44 7.07 4.92
C CYS A 304 -5.23 5.76 4.75
N ILE A 305 -4.63 4.60 4.98
CA ILE A 305 -5.29 3.31 4.79
C ILE A 305 -6.26 3.01 5.94
N ILE A 306 -5.81 3.11 7.20
CA ILE A 306 -6.60 2.80 8.39
C ILE A 306 -7.57 3.94 8.73
N GLY A 307 -7.08 5.16 8.88
CA GLY A 307 -7.89 6.33 9.26
C GLY A 307 -8.81 6.79 8.13
N LYS A 308 -8.22 7.15 6.97
CA LYS A 308 -8.99 7.66 5.82
C LYS A 308 -9.66 6.55 5.01
N GLY A 309 -9.32 5.27 5.21
CA GLY A 309 -9.94 4.14 4.52
C GLY A 309 -9.46 3.87 3.10
N TYR A 310 -8.35 4.48 2.67
CA TYR A 310 -7.90 4.37 1.29
C TYR A 310 -7.47 2.94 0.94
N GLN A 311 -7.76 2.52 -0.29
CA GLN A 311 -7.13 1.32 -0.85
C GLN A 311 -5.62 1.46 -0.88
N ALA A 312 -4.91 0.35 -0.77
CA ALA A 312 -3.47 0.35 -0.92
C ALA A 312 -3.08 0.87 -2.33
N PRO A 313 -2.00 1.65 -2.48
CA PRO A 313 -1.66 2.32 -3.75
C PRO A 313 -1.58 1.37 -4.94
N SER A 314 -2.32 1.64 -6.02
CA SER A 314 -2.33 0.79 -7.22
C SER A 314 -1.76 1.54 -8.43
N VAL A 315 -1.65 0.88 -9.59
CA VAL A 315 -1.17 1.54 -10.83
C VAL A 315 -2.06 2.74 -11.21
N THR A 316 -3.37 2.63 -11.00
CA THR A 316 -4.37 3.67 -11.32
C THR A 316 -4.64 4.62 -10.16
N PHE A 317 -4.30 4.24 -8.93
CA PHE A 317 -4.53 5.02 -7.71
C PHE A 317 -3.23 5.25 -6.94
N LYS A 318 -2.37 6.13 -7.46
CA LYS A 318 -1.06 6.49 -6.87
C LYS A 318 -1.13 7.81 -6.11
N TYR A 319 -1.50 7.76 -4.83
CA TYR A 319 -1.50 8.95 -3.96
C TYR A 319 -0.21 9.11 -3.16
N CYS A 320 0.53 8.02 -2.93
CA CYS A 320 1.70 8.00 -2.05
C CYS A 320 2.83 8.93 -2.49
N VAL A 321 3.15 9.02 -3.79
CA VAL A 321 4.26 9.86 -4.29
C VAL A 321 4.07 11.33 -3.90
N ARG A 322 2.89 11.88 -4.18
CA ARG A 322 2.59 13.27 -3.85
C ARG A 322 2.66 13.49 -2.34
N ARG A 323 1.96 12.67 -1.56
CA ARG A 323 1.77 12.86 -0.12
C ARG A 323 3.02 12.59 0.71
N LEU A 324 3.74 11.53 0.38
CA LEU A 324 4.86 11.05 1.17
C LEU A 324 6.18 11.66 0.72
N LYS A 325 6.34 12.03 -0.57
CA LYS A 325 7.61 12.55 -1.11
C LYS A 325 7.56 14.02 -1.51
N ILE A 326 6.52 14.46 -2.23
CA ILE A 326 6.49 15.81 -2.82
C ILE A 326 6.05 16.86 -1.80
N GLU A 327 4.91 16.67 -1.13
CA GLU A 327 4.36 17.65 -0.19
C GLU A 327 5.29 17.91 1.01
N PRO A 328 5.97 16.91 1.62
CA PRO A 328 6.87 17.17 2.74
C PRO A 328 8.06 18.05 2.36
N ALA A 329 8.65 17.78 1.18
CA ALA A 329 9.72 18.60 0.65
C ALA A 329 9.22 20.00 0.30
N ARG A 330 8.02 20.12 -0.26
CA ARG A 330 7.40 21.42 -0.58
C ARG A 330 7.15 22.24 0.69
N ASP A 331 6.54 21.65 1.71
CA ASP A 331 6.20 22.31 2.98
C ASP A 331 7.48 22.76 3.71
N PHE A 332 8.55 21.94 3.67
CA PHE A 332 9.87 22.34 4.17
C PHE A 332 10.46 23.53 3.40
N LEU A 333 10.43 23.48 2.06
CA LEU A 333 10.95 24.56 1.23
C LEU A 333 10.16 25.86 1.46
N GLU A 334 8.84 25.79 1.53
CA GLU A 334 7.99 26.93 1.87
C GLU A 334 8.37 27.52 3.23
N ALA A 335 8.63 26.69 4.25
CA ALA A 335 9.07 27.17 5.56
C ALA A 335 10.45 27.87 5.50
N VAL A 336 11.42 27.29 4.79
CA VAL A 336 12.75 27.90 4.59
C VAL A 336 12.64 29.23 3.83
N PHE A 337 11.77 29.29 2.82
CA PHE A 337 11.60 30.50 2.01
C PHE A 337 10.85 31.60 2.75
N LEU A 338 9.92 31.25 3.63
CA LEU A 338 9.25 32.22 4.51
C LEU A 338 10.24 32.88 5.49
N THR A 339 11.26 32.14 5.95
CA THR A 339 12.26 32.66 6.88
C THR A 339 13.42 33.38 6.18
N GLU A 340 13.83 32.93 5.00
CA GLU A 340 15.10 33.37 4.39
C GLU A 340 15.01 33.89 2.94
N GLY A 341 13.82 33.97 2.33
CA GLY A 341 13.62 34.43 0.94
C GLY A 341 13.95 33.39 -0.15
N VAL A 342 13.53 33.67 -1.40
CA VAL A 342 13.45 32.67 -2.50
C VAL A 342 14.32 32.97 -3.73
N ASP A 343 14.87 34.18 -3.85
CA ASP A 343 15.31 34.72 -5.15
C ASP A 343 16.59 34.10 -5.72
N ASP A 344 17.26 33.23 -4.97
CA ASP A 344 18.50 32.59 -5.41
C ASP A 344 18.68 31.15 -4.88
N THR A 345 17.71 30.28 -5.20
CA THR A 345 17.73 28.86 -4.81
C THR A 345 17.64 27.93 -6.03
N CYS A 346 18.50 26.91 -6.06
CA CYS A 346 18.43 25.82 -7.02
C CYS A 346 18.32 24.46 -6.33
N LEU A 347 17.31 23.68 -6.73
CA LEU A 347 17.13 22.28 -6.32
C LEU A 347 17.75 21.35 -7.35
N VAL A 348 18.73 20.58 -6.94
CA VAL A 348 19.49 19.66 -7.78
C VAL A 348 18.97 18.24 -7.59
N MET A 349 18.55 17.61 -8.68
CA MET A 349 17.99 16.26 -8.70
C MET A 349 18.96 15.28 -9.37
N GLY A 350 18.83 13.99 -9.05
CA GLY A 350 19.55 12.90 -9.71
C GLY A 350 18.71 12.16 -10.74
N SER A 351 17.92 12.86 -11.55
CA SER A 351 17.01 12.23 -12.52
C SER A 351 17.63 12.06 -13.90
N ARG A 352 17.46 10.89 -14.52
CA ARG A 352 18.08 10.58 -15.82
C ARG A 352 17.05 10.29 -16.91
N ASP A 353 17.38 10.61 -18.16
CA ASP A 353 16.52 10.38 -19.31
C ASP A 353 16.37 8.88 -19.63
N ASN A 354 17.40 8.09 -19.37
CA ASN A 354 17.41 6.64 -19.59
C ASN A 354 16.86 5.82 -18.39
N GLU A 355 16.24 6.43 -17.38
CA GLU A 355 15.52 5.69 -16.32
C GLU A 355 14.29 4.95 -16.84
N SER A 356 13.55 5.54 -17.78
CA SER A 356 12.44 4.91 -18.50
C SER A 356 11.91 5.84 -19.59
N GLY A 357 11.21 5.29 -20.59
CA GLY A 357 10.54 6.11 -21.61
C GLY A 357 9.49 7.08 -21.05
N ASN A 358 8.86 6.77 -19.91
CA ASN A 358 7.97 7.70 -19.20
C ASN A 358 8.75 8.82 -18.51
N ARG A 359 9.90 8.50 -17.89
CA ARG A 359 10.75 9.49 -17.24
C ARG A 359 11.30 10.47 -18.27
N ARG A 360 11.84 9.98 -19.40
CA ARG A 360 12.31 10.81 -20.50
C ARG A 360 11.25 11.84 -20.94
N ARG A 361 10.04 11.38 -21.28
CA ARG A 361 8.93 12.27 -21.67
C ARG A 361 8.57 13.28 -20.59
N SER A 362 8.64 12.88 -19.32
CA SER A 362 8.36 13.78 -18.19
C SER A 362 9.44 14.85 -18.04
N LEU A 363 10.72 14.49 -18.23
CA LEU A 363 11.84 15.41 -18.14
C LEU A 363 11.89 16.34 -19.35
N GLU A 364 11.67 15.83 -20.56
CA GLU A 364 11.50 16.62 -21.78
C GLU A 364 10.37 17.65 -21.65
N LYS A 365 9.23 17.26 -21.07
CA LYS A 365 8.13 18.20 -20.83
C LYS A 365 8.46 19.26 -19.78
N TYR A 366 9.25 18.90 -18.78
CA TYR A 366 9.50 19.77 -17.62
C TYR A 366 10.67 20.74 -17.85
N PHE A 367 11.76 20.26 -18.46
CA PHE A 367 12.96 21.05 -18.76
C PHE A 367 12.99 21.55 -20.21
N GLY A 368 12.39 20.82 -21.16
CA GLY A 368 12.65 21.06 -22.58
C GLY A 368 14.14 20.89 -22.90
N ASP A 369 14.65 21.85 -23.68
CA ASP A 369 16.06 21.98 -24.05
C ASP A 369 16.89 22.81 -23.05
N GLU A 370 16.23 23.36 -22.01
CA GLU A 370 16.88 24.20 -21.00
C GLU A 370 17.58 23.36 -19.93
N PHE A 371 18.65 23.91 -19.37
CA PHE A 371 19.35 23.29 -18.24
C PHE A 371 18.58 23.43 -16.92
N TYR A 372 17.90 24.57 -16.73
CA TYR A 372 17.10 24.86 -15.55
C TYR A 372 15.60 24.74 -15.84
N GLY A 373 14.89 24.07 -14.94
CA GLY A 373 13.43 24.06 -14.87
C GLY A 373 12.91 25.03 -13.81
N HIS A 374 11.61 25.31 -13.87
CA HIS A 374 10.92 26.12 -12.85
C HIS A 374 10.26 25.25 -11.80
N HIS A 375 10.50 25.54 -10.52
CA HIS A 375 9.76 24.92 -9.42
C HIS A 375 8.47 25.71 -9.13
N PRO A 376 7.36 25.05 -8.71
CA PRO A 376 6.12 25.76 -8.36
C PRO A 376 6.23 26.69 -7.15
N VAL A 377 7.26 26.51 -6.31
CA VAL A 377 7.45 27.28 -5.07
C VAL A 377 8.46 28.41 -5.32
N GLY A 378 7.95 29.64 -5.30
CA GLY A 378 8.73 30.88 -5.44
C GLY A 378 9.58 30.95 -6.71
N ASN A 379 10.68 31.70 -6.67
CA ASN A 379 11.62 31.82 -7.79
C ASN A 379 12.71 30.73 -7.77
N THR A 380 12.33 29.50 -7.42
CA THR A 380 13.26 28.38 -7.27
C THR A 380 13.50 27.70 -8.61
N ARG A 381 14.77 27.46 -8.96
CA ARG A 381 15.16 26.68 -10.13
C ARG A 381 15.35 25.21 -9.77
N THR A 382 15.19 24.33 -10.75
CA THR A 382 15.52 22.91 -10.64
C THR A 382 16.50 22.53 -11.75
N CYS A 383 17.36 21.54 -11.52
CA CYS A 383 18.19 20.98 -12.58
C CYS A 383 18.54 19.52 -12.29
N SER A 384 18.98 18.79 -13.32
CA SER A 384 19.56 17.45 -13.18
C SER A 384 20.90 17.37 -13.93
N PRO A 385 22.05 17.53 -13.25
CA PRO A 385 23.36 17.61 -13.91
C PRO A 385 23.77 16.32 -14.62
N ILE A 386 23.23 15.18 -14.19
CA ILE A 386 23.54 13.83 -14.67
C ILE A 386 22.49 13.27 -15.65
N ARG A 387 21.69 14.14 -16.28
CA ARG A 387 20.50 13.77 -17.05
C ARG A 387 20.78 12.70 -18.12
N GLU A 388 21.94 12.73 -18.75
CA GLU A 388 22.36 11.83 -19.83
C GLU A 388 23.12 10.60 -19.33
N TRP A 389 23.43 10.53 -18.04
CA TRP A 389 24.23 9.42 -17.51
C TRP A 389 23.46 8.10 -17.62
N THR A 390 24.16 6.99 -17.88
CA THR A 390 23.64 5.63 -17.80
C THR A 390 23.75 5.07 -16.38
N SER A 391 23.01 3.99 -16.10
CA SER A 391 23.13 3.29 -14.83
C SER A 391 24.53 2.71 -14.65
N GLN A 392 25.16 2.26 -15.74
CA GLN A 392 26.55 1.79 -15.77
C GLN A 392 27.52 2.88 -15.32
N GLU A 393 27.39 4.09 -15.88
CA GLU A 393 28.24 5.23 -15.54
C GLU A 393 28.08 5.64 -14.07
N ILE A 394 26.85 5.66 -13.56
CA ILE A 394 26.56 5.96 -12.15
C ILE A 394 27.25 4.95 -11.22
N VAL A 395 27.07 3.66 -11.48
CA VAL A 395 27.67 2.59 -10.65
C VAL A 395 29.18 2.62 -10.75
N THR A 396 29.73 2.80 -11.96
CA THR A 396 31.17 2.93 -12.21
C THR A 396 31.75 4.09 -11.40
N TYR A 397 31.14 5.27 -11.47
CA TYR A 397 31.59 6.43 -10.71
C TYR A 397 31.58 6.14 -9.20
N LEU A 398 30.49 5.60 -8.66
CA LEU A 398 30.38 5.28 -7.23
C LEU A 398 31.39 4.21 -6.78
N ALA A 399 31.68 3.22 -7.63
CA ALA A 399 32.61 2.14 -7.33
C ALA A 399 34.07 2.65 -7.25
N PHE A 400 34.46 3.54 -8.15
CA PHE A 400 35.85 4.01 -8.26
C PHE A 400 36.14 5.33 -7.53
N ASN A 401 35.12 6.12 -7.17
CA ASN A 401 35.30 7.41 -6.52
C ASN A 401 34.78 7.37 -5.07
N ARG A 402 35.70 7.61 -4.13
CA ARG A 402 35.37 7.64 -2.70
C ARG A 402 34.69 8.95 -2.32
N ALA A 403 33.47 8.88 -1.81
CA ALA A 403 32.74 10.07 -1.36
C ALA A 403 33.45 10.80 -0.20
N PRO A 404 33.37 12.15 -0.12
CA PRO A 404 34.04 12.94 0.91
C PRO A 404 33.75 12.53 2.36
N TRP A 405 32.54 12.02 2.64
CA TRP A 405 32.13 11.57 3.97
C TRP A 405 32.53 10.12 4.30
N SER A 406 33.06 9.36 3.33
CA SER A 406 33.31 7.91 3.45
C SER A 406 34.24 7.50 4.59
N LYS A 407 35.04 8.42 5.15
CA LYS A 407 35.88 8.16 6.34
C LYS A 407 35.04 7.95 7.60
N TYR A 408 33.83 8.50 7.64
CA TYR A 408 32.95 8.52 8.82
C TYR A 408 31.75 7.57 8.70
N GLY A 409 31.55 6.92 7.55
CA GLY A 409 30.46 5.96 7.30
C GLY A 409 29.85 6.11 5.91
N ALA A 410 28.76 5.38 5.65
CA ALA A 410 27.91 5.50 4.46
C ALA A 410 28.69 5.44 3.13
N ARG A 411 29.54 4.41 3.00
CA ARG A 411 30.42 4.24 1.84
C ARG A 411 29.61 3.90 0.59
N ASN A 412 30.10 4.31 -0.58
CA ASN A 412 29.50 3.93 -1.85
C ASN A 412 29.43 2.41 -2.04
N THR A 413 30.45 1.69 -1.58
CA THR A 413 30.50 0.23 -1.64
C THR A 413 29.40 -0.44 -0.82
N GLU A 414 28.99 0.14 0.32
CA GLU A 414 27.89 -0.38 1.14
C GLU A 414 26.55 -0.21 0.43
N LEU A 415 26.35 0.93 -0.24
CA LEU A 415 25.16 1.16 -1.08
C LEU A 415 25.11 0.15 -2.22
N LEU A 416 26.20 -0.01 -2.98
CA LEU A 416 26.25 -0.94 -4.11
C LEU A 416 26.05 -2.40 -3.66
N GLN A 417 26.61 -2.78 -2.50
CA GLN A 417 26.37 -4.08 -1.88
C GLN A 417 24.89 -4.31 -1.58
N PHE A 418 24.20 -3.30 -1.02
CA PHE A 418 22.78 -3.38 -0.74
C PHE A 418 21.94 -3.60 -2.01
N TYR A 419 22.25 -2.91 -3.11
CA TYR A 419 21.61 -3.18 -4.42
C TYR A 419 21.87 -4.61 -4.90
N GLY A 420 23.07 -5.15 -4.68
CA GLY A 420 23.42 -6.54 -4.96
C GLY A 420 22.53 -7.54 -4.22
N SER A 421 22.39 -7.37 -2.91
CA SER A 421 21.53 -8.20 -2.07
C SER A 421 20.06 -8.09 -2.48
N ALA A 422 19.58 -6.87 -2.76
CA ALA A 422 18.23 -6.63 -3.24
C ALA A 422 17.94 -7.33 -4.58
N ALA A 423 18.91 -7.38 -5.49
CA ALA A 423 18.78 -8.09 -6.76
C ALA A 423 18.83 -9.63 -6.64
N GLY A 424 19.26 -10.17 -5.49
CA GLY A 424 19.57 -11.60 -5.36
C GLY A 424 20.69 -12.00 -6.33
N SER A 425 21.73 -11.16 -6.40
CA SER A 425 22.89 -11.34 -7.29
C SER A 425 24.16 -11.55 -6.46
N GLU A 426 25.03 -12.46 -6.92
CA GLU A 426 26.36 -12.65 -6.35
C GLU A 426 27.32 -11.52 -6.73
N CYS A 427 27.07 -10.81 -7.84
CA CYS A 427 27.81 -9.62 -8.26
C CYS A 427 27.01 -8.34 -7.93
N PRO A 428 27.39 -7.57 -6.91
CA PRO A 428 26.64 -6.37 -6.51
C PRO A 428 26.70 -5.24 -7.52
N LEU A 429 27.80 -5.15 -8.26
CA LEU A 429 28.01 -4.08 -9.23
C LEU A 429 27.11 -4.25 -10.45
N GLY A 430 27.08 -5.45 -11.06
CA GLY A 430 26.16 -5.72 -12.17
C GLY A 430 24.69 -5.64 -11.78
N ALA A 431 24.36 -5.97 -10.54
CA ALA A 431 23.01 -5.78 -10.00
C ALA A 431 22.60 -4.30 -9.88
N ALA A 432 23.51 -3.42 -9.46
CA ALA A 432 23.26 -1.99 -9.33
C ALA A 432 23.12 -1.28 -10.69
N VAL A 433 23.68 -1.88 -11.76
CA VAL A 433 23.56 -1.40 -13.14
C VAL A 433 22.15 -1.60 -13.70
N VAL A 434 21.45 -2.66 -13.26
CA VAL A 434 20.08 -2.93 -13.74
C VAL A 434 19.14 -1.80 -13.32
N ASN A 435 18.37 -1.30 -14.28
CA ASN A 435 17.42 -0.23 -14.06
C ASN A 435 16.19 -0.72 -13.27
N ASP A 436 15.80 0.03 -12.24
CA ASP A 436 14.66 -0.24 -11.34
C ASP A 436 13.31 -0.42 -12.07
N ASN A 437 13.20 0.06 -13.32
CA ASN A 437 12.01 -0.04 -14.17
C ASN A 437 12.05 -1.14 -15.23
N GLU A 438 13.23 -1.58 -15.66
CA GLU A 438 13.40 -2.52 -16.79
C GLU A 438 13.75 -3.93 -16.36
N ALA A 439 13.72 -4.18 -15.05
CA ALA A 439 14.02 -5.46 -14.43
C ALA A 439 13.00 -6.60 -14.76
N MET A 440 12.21 -6.41 -15.83
CA MET A 440 11.46 -7.44 -16.54
C MET A 440 12.27 -8.23 -17.56
N MET A 441 13.49 -7.83 -17.94
CA MET A 441 14.19 -8.49 -19.06
C MET A 441 15.23 -9.51 -18.62
N GLN A 442 15.03 -10.73 -19.13
CA GLN A 442 15.92 -11.88 -19.23
C GLN A 442 16.10 -12.83 -18.04
N CYS A 443 15.79 -12.46 -16.79
CA CYS A 443 15.83 -13.43 -15.65
C CYS A 443 14.69 -13.31 -14.62
N GLY A 444 13.66 -12.50 -14.85
CA GLY A 444 12.56 -12.33 -13.88
C GLY A 444 12.99 -11.71 -12.52
N LYS A 445 14.15 -11.06 -12.47
CA LYS A 445 14.71 -10.43 -11.27
C LYS A 445 14.39 -8.94 -11.25
N SER A 446 13.14 -8.60 -10.93
CA SER A 446 12.77 -7.21 -10.63
C SER A 446 13.02 -6.87 -9.17
N ALA A 447 14.11 -6.15 -8.90
CA ALA A 447 14.41 -5.62 -7.57
C ALA A 447 14.26 -4.09 -7.57
N ARG A 448 13.22 -3.60 -6.89
CA ARG A 448 13.07 -2.19 -6.56
C ARG A 448 13.37 -2.00 -5.09
N THR A 449 14.39 -1.24 -4.76
CA THR A 449 14.76 -0.88 -3.38
C THR A 449 13.83 0.17 -2.76
N GLY A 450 12.58 0.27 -3.24
CA GLY A 450 11.58 1.25 -2.78
C GLY A 450 10.91 0.85 -1.46
N CYS A 451 9.77 1.48 -1.16
CA CYS A 451 9.07 1.27 0.10
C CYS A 451 8.64 -0.18 0.36
N TYR A 452 8.78 -0.64 1.60
CA TYR A 452 8.43 -2.00 2.00
C TYR A 452 6.93 -2.27 1.89
N ALA A 453 6.09 -1.22 1.94
CA ALA A 453 4.64 -1.31 1.80
C ALA A 453 4.14 -1.12 0.35
N CYS A 454 5.02 -1.10 -0.66
CA CYS A 454 4.62 -0.85 -2.04
C CYS A 454 3.79 -2.01 -2.64
N THR A 455 2.52 -1.77 -2.94
CA THR A 455 1.63 -2.78 -3.56
C THR A 455 1.52 -2.65 -5.08
N ILE A 456 2.13 -1.63 -5.70
CA ILE A 456 2.03 -1.34 -7.15
C ILE A 456 2.81 -2.35 -8.00
N SER A 457 3.99 -2.77 -7.56
CA SER A 457 4.90 -3.63 -8.32
C SER A 457 5.01 -5.02 -7.70
N ASN A 458 5.23 -6.03 -8.55
CA ASN A 458 5.64 -7.37 -8.12
C ASN A 458 7.15 -7.37 -7.79
N ASP A 459 7.53 -6.55 -6.81
CA ASP A 459 8.92 -6.38 -6.41
C ASP A 459 9.43 -7.60 -5.65
N ARG A 460 10.51 -8.23 -6.14
CA ARG A 460 11.14 -9.38 -5.49
C ARG A 460 12.25 -8.98 -4.52
N SER A 461 12.61 -7.69 -4.46
CA SER A 461 13.77 -7.21 -3.70
C SER A 461 13.70 -7.57 -2.22
N MET A 462 12.57 -7.31 -1.58
CA MET A 462 12.36 -7.60 -0.16
C MET A 462 12.51 -9.09 0.13
N GLY A 463 12.00 -9.96 -0.76
CA GLY A 463 12.17 -11.41 -0.64
C GLY A 463 13.63 -11.84 -0.76
N ASN A 464 14.39 -11.26 -1.70
CA ASN A 464 15.82 -11.53 -1.85
C ASN A 464 16.64 -11.02 -0.64
N LEU A 465 16.24 -9.88 -0.07
CA LEU A 465 16.91 -9.30 1.09
C LEU A 465 16.76 -10.18 2.35
N VAL A 466 15.70 -11.00 2.47
CA VAL A 466 15.51 -11.87 3.64
C VAL A 466 16.70 -12.78 3.91
N SER A 467 17.41 -13.24 2.87
CA SER A 467 18.60 -14.09 3.07
C SER A 467 19.77 -13.34 3.72
N ALA A 468 19.91 -12.04 3.47
CA ALA A 468 20.96 -11.20 4.06
C ALA A 468 20.50 -10.46 5.34
N TYR A 469 19.20 -10.20 5.44
CA TYR A 469 18.53 -9.46 6.51
C TYR A 469 17.26 -10.21 6.92
N PRO A 470 17.36 -11.30 7.70
CA PRO A 470 16.21 -12.11 8.11
C PRO A 470 15.10 -11.30 8.78
N GLU A 471 15.46 -10.23 9.48
CA GLU A 471 14.52 -9.30 10.10
C GLU A 471 13.60 -8.58 9.11
N TYR A 472 13.89 -8.60 7.81
CA TYR A 472 13.04 -8.00 6.76
C TYR A 472 11.86 -8.89 6.35
N GLU A 473 11.82 -10.15 6.78
CA GLU A 473 10.73 -11.08 6.47
C GLU A 473 9.36 -10.51 6.88
N LYS A 474 9.29 -9.85 8.04
CA LYS A 474 8.04 -9.25 8.55
C LYS A 474 7.43 -8.26 7.56
N TYR A 475 8.25 -7.42 6.95
CA TYR A 475 7.79 -6.41 6.00
C TYR A 475 7.39 -7.05 4.66
N TYR A 476 8.11 -8.08 4.22
CA TYR A 476 7.77 -8.84 3.02
C TYR A 476 6.39 -9.50 3.15
N ARG A 477 6.14 -10.18 4.28
CA ARG A 477 4.85 -10.79 4.60
C ARG A 477 3.75 -9.75 4.73
N PHE A 478 4.01 -8.67 5.46
CA PHE A 478 3.04 -7.58 5.63
C PHE A 478 2.63 -6.94 4.30
N ARG A 479 3.56 -6.73 3.37
CA ARG A 479 3.25 -6.22 2.03
C ARG A 479 2.31 -7.13 1.26
N GLY A 480 2.48 -8.45 1.39
CA GLY A 480 1.59 -9.45 0.79
C GLY A 480 0.16 -9.30 1.31
N ILE A 481 0.01 -9.18 2.63
CA ILE A 481 -1.28 -8.96 3.30
C ILE A 481 -1.91 -7.63 2.86
N LEU A 482 -1.14 -6.54 2.89
CA LEU A 482 -1.60 -5.21 2.49
C LEU A 482 -2.08 -5.18 1.04
N LYS A 483 -1.39 -5.90 0.14
CA LYS A 483 -1.79 -6.04 -1.26
C LYS A 483 -3.06 -6.87 -1.41
N GLY A 484 -3.16 -7.99 -0.71
CA GLY A 484 -4.34 -8.86 -0.74
C GLY A 484 -5.58 -8.11 -0.27
N ILE A 485 -5.58 -7.68 1.00
CA ILE A 485 -6.70 -6.99 1.63
C ILE A 485 -7.03 -5.66 0.95
N GLY A 486 -6.00 -4.89 0.56
CA GLY A 486 -6.17 -3.53 0.06
C GLY A 486 -6.34 -3.39 -1.45
N GLN A 487 -6.36 -4.47 -2.24
CA GLN A 487 -6.53 -4.41 -3.71
C GLN A 487 -7.29 -5.59 -4.34
N ASP A 488 -7.34 -6.76 -3.69
CA ASP A 488 -8.03 -7.94 -4.18
C ASP A 488 -9.40 -8.06 -3.51
N ILE A 489 -10.46 -7.89 -4.31
CA ILE A 489 -11.84 -7.93 -3.81
C ILE A 489 -12.26 -9.33 -3.34
N ARG A 490 -11.50 -10.40 -3.65
CA ARG A 490 -11.75 -11.76 -3.13
C ARG A 490 -11.49 -11.93 -1.63
N TYR A 491 -10.94 -10.91 -0.98
CA TYR A 491 -10.87 -10.86 0.49
C TYR A 491 -12.01 -10.03 1.10
N GLY A 492 -12.94 -9.56 0.27
CA GLY A 492 -14.16 -8.85 0.64
C GLY A 492 -13.98 -7.54 1.40
N GLY A 493 -12.76 -7.03 1.51
CA GLY A 493 -12.46 -5.77 2.19
C GLY A 493 -12.92 -4.49 1.51
N THR A 494 -13.50 -4.63 0.32
CA THR A 494 -13.99 -3.53 -0.51
C THR A 494 -15.47 -3.71 -0.77
N VAL A 495 -16.18 -2.59 -0.82
CA VAL A 495 -17.65 -2.59 -0.98
C VAL A 495 -18.08 -2.17 -2.39
N GLY A 496 -17.11 -1.92 -3.29
CA GLY A 496 -17.39 -1.47 -4.66
C GLY A 496 -18.02 -0.06 -4.77
N LEU A 497 -18.21 0.63 -3.63
CA LEU A 497 -18.86 1.93 -3.52
C LEU A 497 -17.84 3.01 -3.14
N GLN A 498 -17.96 4.21 -3.70
CA GLN A 498 -17.03 5.33 -3.48
C GLN A 498 -17.75 6.57 -2.93
N ARG A 499 -17.14 7.30 -1.98
CA ARG A 499 -17.59 8.65 -1.59
C ARG A 499 -17.18 9.70 -2.63
N VAL A 500 -18.10 10.55 -3.06
CA VAL A 500 -17.77 11.70 -3.91
C VAL A 500 -17.34 12.90 -3.06
N GLY A 501 -16.17 13.46 -3.35
CA GLY A 501 -15.75 14.79 -2.92
C GLY A 501 -15.37 15.65 -4.13
N ARG A 502 -15.47 16.98 -4.02
CA ARG A 502 -15.26 17.97 -5.13
C ARG A 502 -13.87 17.96 -5.81
N SER A 503 -12.95 17.07 -5.48
CA SER A 503 -11.65 16.96 -6.15
C SER A 503 -11.59 15.69 -6.99
N LYS A 504 -10.99 15.77 -8.20
CA LYS A 504 -10.69 14.60 -9.06
C LYS A 504 -9.74 13.59 -8.37
N ILE A 505 -9.13 13.98 -7.25
CA ILE A 505 -8.47 13.12 -6.26
C ILE A 505 -9.00 13.57 -4.89
N GLY A 506 -10.26 13.25 -4.62
CA GLY A 506 -11.04 13.82 -3.52
C GLY A 506 -10.36 13.67 -2.17
N ARG A 507 -10.56 14.64 -1.27
CA ARG A 507 -10.61 14.41 0.19
C ARG A 507 -11.83 13.51 0.53
N GLY A 508 -12.07 12.49 -0.28
CA GLY A 508 -13.14 11.52 -0.18
C GLY A 508 -12.57 10.30 0.51
N ILE A 509 -13.22 9.90 1.58
CA ILE A 509 -12.89 8.75 2.42
C ILE A 509 -12.93 7.47 1.56
N GLY A 510 -11.96 6.58 1.76
CA GLY A 510 -11.85 5.34 1.00
C GLY A 510 -12.82 4.25 1.45
N ASP A 511 -12.86 3.18 0.66
CA ASP A 511 -13.81 2.08 0.62
C ASP A 511 -13.38 0.86 1.46
N LEU A 512 -12.24 0.92 2.16
CA LEU A 512 -11.80 -0.18 3.02
C LEU A 512 -12.71 -0.31 4.25
N THR A 513 -13.26 -1.50 4.47
CA THR A 513 -14.16 -1.83 5.60
C THR A 513 -13.44 -1.79 6.94
N ILE A 514 -14.20 -1.69 8.04
CA ILE A 514 -13.63 -1.79 9.40
C ILE A 514 -12.97 -3.15 9.59
N ASP A 515 -13.61 -4.22 9.14
CA ASP A 515 -13.06 -5.58 9.18
C ASP A 515 -11.66 -5.67 8.54
N SER A 516 -11.50 -5.16 7.32
CA SER A 516 -10.20 -5.18 6.64
C SER A 516 -9.15 -4.30 7.28
N ARG A 517 -9.55 -3.18 7.89
CA ARG A 517 -8.63 -2.40 8.72
C ARG A 517 -8.19 -3.21 9.93
N THR A 518 -9.11 -3.89 10.60
CA THR A 518 -8.81 -4.76 11.73
C THR A 518 -7.81 -5.85 11.33
N LEU A 519 -8.02 -6.53 10.21
CA LEU A 519 -7.08 -7.54 9.71
C LEU A 519 -5.68 -6.97 9.43
N ILE A 520 -5.59 -5.75 8.86
CA ILE A 520 -4.31 -5.07 8.66
C ILE A 520 -3.65 -4.75 10.02
N LEU A 521 -4.40 -4.21 10.98
CA LEU A 521 -3.91 -3.88 12.32
C LEU A 521 -3.42 -5.12 13.08
N GLU A 522 -4.18 -6.21 13.04
CA GLU A 522 -3.79 -7.49 13.62
C GLU A 522 -2.54 -8.06 12.95
N ALA A 523 -2.42 -7.93 11.63
CA ALA A 523 -1.21 -8.31 10.91
C ALA A 523 0.00 -7.46 11.31
N MET A 524 -0.18 -6.15 11.47
CA MET A 524 0.88 -5.25 11.97
C MET A 524 1.34 -5.67 13.36
N HIS A 525 0.42 -5.92 14.28
CA HIS A 525 0.74 -6.37 15.63
C HIS A 525 1.44 -7.73 15.62
N ARG A 526 0.87 -8.73 14.92
CA ARG A 526 1.42 -10.09 14.81
C ARG A 526 2.84 -10.12 14.22
N LEU A 527 3.10 -9.31 13.21
CA LEU A 527 4.39 -9.24 12.52
C LEU A 527 5.37 -8.25 13.19
N GLY A 528 4.92 -7.49 14.20
CA GLY A 528 5.75 -6.48 14.84
C GLY A 528 6.16 -5.35 13.88
N ILE A 529 5.21 -4.87 13.06
CA ILE A 529 5.42 -3.72 12.18
C ILE A 529 5.38 -2.44 13.00
N GLU A 530 6.45 -1.66 12.90
CA GLU A 530 6.59 -0.38 13.57
C GLU A 530 5.56 0.63 13.06
N TRP A 531 4.83 1.23 13.99
CA TRP A 531 3.90 2.32 13.70
C TRP A 531 3.87 3.29 14.88
N ARG A 532 3.95 4.59 14.61
CA ARG A 532 4.09 5.59 15.67
C ARG A 532 2.80 5.69 16.48
N GLU A 533 2.93 5.82 17.80
CA GLU A 533 1.78 5.96 18.70
C GLU A 533 0.87 7.12 18.29
N SER A 534 1.44 8.26 17.93
CA SER A 534 0.66 9.41 17.47
C SER A 534 -0.16 9.10 16.20
N GLU A 535 0.43 8.37 15.24
CA GLU A 535 -0.27 7.93 14.04
C GLU A 535 -1.39 6.91 14.32
N ILE A 536 -1.18 6.00 15.27
CA ILE A 536 -2.20 5.06 15.74
C ILE A 536 -3.40 5.85 16.29
N LEU A 537 -3.14 6.82 17.16
CA LEU A 537 -4.17 7.66 17.77
C LEU A 537 -4.90 8.52 16.72
N THR A 538 -4.16 9.15 15.81
CA THR A 538 -4.75 9.92 14.72
C THR A 538 -5.61 9.04 13.82
N ALA A 539 -5.12 7.87 13.41
CA ALA A 539 -5.93 6.95 12.61
C ALA A 539 -7.19 6.51 13.36
N TYR A 540 -7.09 6.17 14.64
CA TYR A 540 -8.21 5.77 15.48
C TYR A 540 -9.28 6.88 15.58
N GLN A 541 -8.86 8.13 15.81
CA GLN A 541 -9.76 9.29 15.85
C GLN A 541 -10.44 9.55 14.51
N MET A 542 -9.70 9.42 13.41
CA MET A 542 -10.28 9.54 12.07
C MET A 542 -11.33 8.45 11.81
N VAL A 543 -11.10 7.23 12.31
CA VAL A 543 -12.08 6.14 12.22
C VAL A 543 -13.29 6.41 13.11
N LEU A 544 -13.10 6.80 14.37
CA LEU A 544 -14.19 7.16 15.30
C LEU A 544 -15.08 8.25 14.71
N HIS A 545 -14.49 9.39 14.36
CA HIS A 545 -15.22 10.52 13.79
C HIS A 545 -15.97 10.12 12.51
N ARG A 546 -15.34 9.27 11.69
CA ARG A 546 -15.98 8.76 10.48
C ARG A 546 -17.19 7.90 10.82
N GLU A 547 -17.01 6.84 11.61
CA GLU A 547 -18.09 5.87 11.82
C GLU A 547 -19.21 6.44 12.70
N GLU A 548 -18.90 7.36 13.63
CA GLU A 548 -19.89 8.11 14.42
C GLU A 548 -20.80 8.98 13.54
N VAL A 549 -20.24 9.75 12.61
CA VAL A 549 -21.02 10.57 11.66
C VAL A 549 -21.98 9.71 10.82
N GLU A 550 -21.64 8.45 10.64
CA GLU A 550 -22.45 7.49 9.88
C GLU A 550 -23.38 6.65 10.75
N GLY A 551 -23.26 6.73 12.08
CA GLY A 551 -23.99 5.89 13.02
C GLY A 551 -23.56 4.42 13.03
N PHE A 552 -22.36 4.09 12.54
CA PHE A 552 -21.84 2.72 12.57
C PHE A 552 -21.05 2.46 13.85
N PRO A 553 -21.39 1.42 14.64
CA PRO A 553 -20.60 1.07 15.80
C PRO A 553 -19.25 0.50 15.38
N LEU A 554 -18.18 0.96 16.03
CA LEU A 554 -16.88 0.31 15.91
C LEU A 554 -16.91 -1.02 16.65
N THR A 555 -16.46 -2.08 15.96
CA THR A 555 -16.38 -3.41 16.56
C THR A 555 -15.33 -3.45 17.66
N ASP A 556 -15.59 -4.24 18.71
CA ASP A 556 -14.62 -4.46 19.79
C ASP A 556 -13.31 -5.02 19.24
N ARG A 557 -13.36 -5.88 18.21
CA ARG A 557 -12.15 -6.42 17.55
C ARG A 557 -11.26 -5.32 16.96
N PHE A 558 -11.86 -4.30 16.34
CA PHE A 558 -11.10 -3.16 15.83
C PHE A 558 -10.42 -2.39 16.97
N ARG A 559 -11.15 -2.12 18.07
CA ARG A 559 -10.59 -1.44 19.26
C ARG A 559 -9.47 -2.25 19.89
N GLU A 560 -9.66 -3.56 20.04
CA GLU A 560 -8.65 -4.47 20.57
C GLU A 560 -7.40 -4.55 19.70
N ALA A 561 -7.54 -4.51 18.37
CA ALA A 561 -6.39 -4.45 17.46
C ALA A 561 -5.60 -3.14 17.61
N ILE A 562 -6.28 -2.01 17.83
CA ILE A 562 -5.64 -0.73 18.16
C ILE A 562 -4.92 -0.81 19.51
N TYR A 563 -5.58 -1.32 20.55
CA TYR A 563 -5.00 -1.46 21.88
C TYR A 563 -3.78 -2.39 21.91
N ALA A 564 -3.81 -3.47 21.14
CA ALA A 564 -2.68 -4.37 20.98
C ALA A 564 -1.45 -3.67 20.39
N LEU A 565 -1.64 -2.76 19.43
CA LEU A 565 -0.55 -1.94 18.87
C LEU A 565 -0.03 -0.90 19.85
N LEU A 566 -0.87 -0.41 20.76
CA LEU A 566 -0.49 0.51 21.84
C LEU A 566 0.10 -0.21 23.08
N GLY A 567 0.19 -1.55 23.07
CA GLY A 567 0.69 -2.34 24.19
C GLY A 567 -0.22 -2.37 25.42
N VAL A 568 -1.50 -2.02 25.26
CA VAL A 568 -2.50 -2.03 26.34
C VAL A 568 -3.01 -3.47 26.54
N THR A 569 -2.81 -4.06 27.72
CA THR A 569 -3.27 -5.43 28.07
C THR A 569 -3.93 -5.49 29.46
N GLY A 570 -4.97 -6.33 29.64
CA GLY A 570 -5.45 -6.77 30.97
C GLY A 570 -6.93 -6.50 31.34
N GLY A 571 -7.42 -7.26 32.33
CA GLY A 571 -8.83 -7.50 32.75
C GLY A 571 -9.64 -6.34 33.34
N PHE A 572 -9.27 -5.10 33.05
CA PHE A 572 -10.10 -3.92 33.28
C PHE A 572 -10.96 -3.55 32.05
N ARG A 573 -10.95 -4.43 31.02
CA ARG A 573 -11.67 -4.34 29.73
C ARG A 573 -13.19 -4.07 29.80
N GLY A 574 -13.84 -4.24 30.96
CA GLY A 574 -15.30 -4.04 31.10
C GLY A 574 -15.73 -3.09 32.22
N VAL A 575 -14.82 -2.65 33.10
CA VAL A 575 -15.16 -1.77 34.25
C VAL A 575 -14.47 -0.40 34.13
N LEU A 576 -13.41 -0.32 33.31
CA LEU A 576 -12.58 0.87 33.12
C LEU A 576 -12.18 1.07 31.65
N CYS A 577 -13.03 0.74 30.68
CA CYS A 577 -12.97 1.39 29.35
C CYS A 577 -13.72 2.74 29.42
N ASN A 578 -13.52 3.50 30.50
CA ASN A 578 -12.73 4.73 30.62
C ASN A 578 -12.81 5.74 29.46
N PRO A 579 -13.30 6.96 29.76
CA PRO A 579 -13.13 8.20 28.98
C PRO A 579 -11.68 8.68 28.76
N ILE A 580 -10.67 7.83 28.93
CA ILE A 580 -9.24 8.24 28.92
C ILE A 580 -8.70 8.44 27.50
N PHE A 581 -9.29 7.80 26.49
CA PHE A 581 -8.87 7.94 25.08
C PHE A 581 -9.66 9.01 24.30
N ASP A 582 -10.16 10.01 25.02
CA ASP A 582 -10.52 11.30 24.45
C ASP A 582 -9.49 12.37 24.86
N PRO A 583 -8.23 12.30 24.37
CA PRO A 583 -7.19 13.26 24.76
C PRO A 583 -7.50 14.71 24.32
N PHE A 584 -8.59 14.92 23.57
CA PHE A 584 -9.00 16.21 23.01
C PHE A 584 -10.39 16.68 23.46
N GLY A 585 -11.08 15.97 24.36
CA GLY A 585 -12.39 16.38 24.90
C GLY A 585 -13.53 16.42 23.86
N THR A 586 -13.46 15.57 22.84
CA THR A 586 -14.46 15.37 21.77
C THR A 586 -15.81 14.84 22.26
N GLY A 587 -15.88 14.21 23.44
CA GLY A 587 -17.13 13.83 24.10
C GLY A 587 -17.77 12.52 23.62
N VAL A 588 -17.06 11.72 22.81
CA VAL A 588 -17.61 10.52 22.15
C VAL A 588 -17.80 9.33 23.11
N ASP A 589 -17.09 9.32 24.25
CA ASP A 589 -17.20 8.29 25.30
C ASP A 589 -17.41 8.93 26.70
N GLN A 590 -18.43 9.78 26.90
CA GLN A 590 -18.75 10.34 28.23
C GLN A 590 -19.66 9.43 29.05
N PHE A 591 -19.31 9.25 30.34
CA PHE A 591 -20.17 8.64 31.37
C PHE A 591 -21.54 9.32 31.39
N THR A 592 -22.61 8.61 31.02
CA THR A 592 -23.95 9.13 31.24
C THR A 592 -24.30 9.01 32.73
N LYS A 593 -25.25 9.81 33.19
CA LYS A 593 -25.78 9.68 34.56
C LYS A 593 -26.34 8.28 34.83
N ALA A 594 -26.89 7.64 33.79
CA ALA A 594 -27.42 6.28 33.87
C ALA A 594 -26.31 5.23 34.09
N ASP A 595 -25.12 5.44 33.51
CA ASP A 595 -23.95 4.55 33.69
C ASP A 595 -23.39 4.66 35.11
N ALA A 596 -23.32 5.88 35.65
CA ALA A 596 -22.94 6.11 37.04
C ALA A 596 -23.93 5.47 38.03
N ASP A 597 -25.23 5.58 37.76
CA ASP A 597 -26.28 4.97 38.57
C ASP A 597 -26.25 3.43 38.49
N ALA A 598 -25.92 2.86 37.33
CA ALA A 598 -25.76 1.41 37.15
C ALA A 598 -24.55 0.85 37.91
N ILE A 599 -23.42 1.55 37.88
CA ILE A 599 -22.20 1.17 38.62
C ILE A 599 -22.43 1.25 40.13
N ALA A 600 -23.10 2.29 40.61
CA ALA A 600 -23.45 2.42 42.02
C ALA A 600 -24.35 1.28 42.51
N ARG A 601 -25.27 0.80 41.66
CA ARG A 601 -26.16 -0.33 41.95
C ARG A 601 -25.40 -1.65 42.04
N ILE A 602 -24.52 -1.93 41.07
CA ILE A 602 -23.70 -3.16 41.04
C ILE A 602 -22.74 -3.19 42.24
N MET A 603 -22.11 -2.06 42.57
CA MET A 603 -21.24 -1.96 43.74
C MET A 603 -22.00 -2.12 45.07
N ALA A 604 -23.28 -1.74 45.13
CA ALA A 604 -24.12 -2.00 46.29
C ALA A 604 -24.50 -3.49 46.40
N GLU A 605 -24.82 -4.15 45.29
CA GLU A 605 -25.14 -5.58 45.22
C GLU A 605 -23.94 -6.47 45.60
N ASP A 606 -22.72 -6.10 45.19
CA ASP A 606 -21.50 -6.83 45.59
C ASP A 606 -21.17 -6.66 47.07
N LYS A 607 -21.46 -5.49 47.65
CA LYS A 607 -21.28 -5.25 49.09
C LYS A 607 -22.26 -6.05 49.93
N GLU A 608 -23.49 -6.23 49.44
CA GLU A 608 -24.49 -7.12 50.04
C GLU A 608 -24.11 -8.61 49.91
N ARG A 609 -23.47 -9.00 48.79
CA ARG A 609 -22.92 -10.36 48.62
C ARG A 609 -21.72 -10.65 49.52
N GLU A 610 -20.82 -9.69 49.72
CA GLU A 610 -19.69 -9.83 50.64
C GLU A 610 -20.14 -9.90 52.12
N THR A 611 -21.21 -9.20 52.49
CA THR A 611 -21.77 -9.28 53.86
C THR A 611 -22.66 -10.51 54.09
N ALA A 612 -23.13 -11.19 53.05
CA ALA A 612 -23.87 -12.44 53.15
C ALA A 612 -22.98 -13.70 53.28
N VAL A 613 -21.66 -13.56 53.08
CA VAL A 613 -20.66 -14.64 53.13
C VAL A 613 -19.75 -14.55 54.37
N VAL A 614 -20.09 -13.70 55.35
CA VAL A 614 -19.40 -13.62 56.66
C VAL A 614 -20.31 -14.07 57.79
#